data_AF-A0A843KQ07-F1
#
_entry.id   AF-A0A843KQ07-F1
#
_cell.length_a   1.000
_cell.length_b   1.000
_cell.length_c   1.000
_cell.angle_alpha   90.00
_cell.angle_beta   90.00
_cell.angle_gamma   90.00
#
_symmetry.space_group_name_H-M   'P 1'
#
loop_
_entity.id
_entity.type
_entity.pdbx_description
1 polymer ?
#
loop_
_entity_poly.entity_id
_entity_poly.type
_entity_poly.pdbx_seq_one_letter_code
_entity_poly.pdbx_strand_id
1 'polypeptide(L)'
;METCYDILGVAPDATPDEIRAAYRRLARQYHPDVNPDPDASERFIAIHQAYEVLIDPEARARYDLSLRHQAAGAGGQAAWAPGFTWRAQAPGSEAGRPGTIAALAIWGMMVLLMLVLSLLLRLVIGGRQR
;
A
#
# COMPACT_ATOMS: atom_id res chain seq x y z
N MET A 1 18.41 5.52 6.56
CA MET A 1 17.21 5.93 5.81
C MET A 1 16.74 4.71 5.08
N GLU A 2 15.51 4.26 5.34
CA GLU A 2 14.91 3.12 4.63
C GLU A 2 14.55 3.56 3.20
N THR A 3 14.98 2.83 2.19
CA THR A 3 14.64 3.10 0.79
C THR A 3 13.30 2.45 0.41
N CYS A 4 12.71 2.83 -0.73
CA CYS A 4 11.51 2.16 -1.24
C CYS A 4 11.75 0.66 -1.48
N TYR A 5 12.99 0.28 -1.84
CA TYR A 5 13.40 -1.11 -2.01
C TYR A 5 13.41 -1.85 -0.67
N ASP A 6 13.94 -1.22 0.38
CA ASP A 6 13.96 -1.78 1.74
C ASP A 6 12.54 -1.96 2.30
N ILE A 7 11.65 -0.97 2.10
CA ILE A 7 10.24 -1.03 2.54
C ILE A 7 9.51 -2.23 1.91
N LEU A 8 9.73 -2.50 0.62
CA LEU A 8 9.15 -3.67 -0.04
C LEU A 8 9.92 -4.97 0.20
N GLY A 9 11.14 -4.89 0.74
CA GLY A 9 12.05 -6.01 0.92
C GLY A 9 12.44 -6.65 -0.42
N VAL A 10 12.72 -5.83 -1.43
CA VAL A 10 13.12 -6.26 -2.78
C VAL A 10 14.47 -5.68 -3.15
N ALA A 11 15.18 -6.34 -4.07
CA ALA A 11 16.46 -5.86 -4.55
C ALA A 11 16.31 -4.64 -5.50
N PRO A 12 17.33 -3.78 -5.63
CA PRO A 12 17.29 -2.63 -6.54
C PRO A 12 17.13 -2.98 -8.03
N ASP A 13 17.43 -4.22 -8.42
CA ASP A 13 17.27 -4.79 -9.75
C ASP A 13 15.97 -5.60 -9.91
N ALA A 14 15.11 -5.61 -8.89
CA ALA A 14 13.86 -6.37 -8.89
C ALA A 14 12.97 -6.00 -10.09
N THR A 15 12.38 -7.05 -10.67
CA THR A 15 11.45 -6.96 -11.79
C THR A 15 10.10 -6.40 -11.34
N PRO A 16 9.29 -5.84 -12.27
CA PRO A 16 7.93 -5.39 -11.96
C PRO A 16 7.04 -6.49 -11.36
N ASP A 17 7.30 -7.75 -11.70
CA ASP A 17 6.55 -8.89 -11.16
C ASP A 17 6.91 -9.19 -9.70
N GLU A 18 8.19 -9.11 -9.35
CA GLU A 18 8.67 -9.26 -7.98
C GLU A 18 8.18 -8.11 -7.09
N ILE A 19 8.19 -6.87 -7.60
CA ILE A 19 7.65 -5.70 -6.90
C ILE A 19 6.15 -5.89 -6.62
N ARG A 20 5.38 -6.32 -7.63
CA ARG A 20 3.95 -6.63 -7.45
C ARG A 20 3.72 -7.79 -6.48
N ALA A 21 4.57 -8.82 -6.51
CA ALA A 21 4.47 -9.95 -5.60
C ALA A 21 4.76 -9.56 -4.14
N ALA A 22 5.81 -8.77 -3.91
CA ALA A 22 6.18 -8.25 -2.61
C ALA A 22 5.07 -7.35 -2.04
N TYR A 23 4.54 -6.43 -2.85
CA TYR A 23 3.42 -5.58 -2.46
C TYR A 23 2.19 -6.41 -2.04
N ARG A 24 1.78 -7.41 -2.83
CA ARG A 24 0.64 -8.29 -2.48
C ARG A 24 0.86 -9.05 -1.17
N ARG A 25 2.09 -9.47 -0.88
CA ARG A 25 2.44 -10.17 0.36
C ARG A 25 2.32 -9.24 1.55
N LEU A 26 2.92 -8.05 1.46
CA LEU A 26 2.96 -7.06 2.53
C LEU A 26 1.57 -6.43 2.78
N ALA A 27 0.81 -6.16 1.72
CA ALA A 27 -0.55 -5.63 1.82
C ALA A 27 -1.48 -6.57 2.62
N ARG A 28 -1.33 -7.89 2.47
CA ARG A 28 -2.08 -8.88 3.29
C ARG A 28 -1.59 -8.97 4.73
N GLN A 29 -0.35 -8.59 5.01
CA GLN A 29 0.24 -8.66 6.35
C GLN A 29 -0.08 -7.42 7.19
N TYR A 30 -0.12 -6.25 6.55
CA TYR A 30 -0.32 -4.96 7.20
C TYR A 30 -1.70 -4.34 6.92
N HIS A 31 -2.64 -5.11 6.35
CA HIS A 31 -4.01 -4.59 6.17
C HIS A 31 -4.64 -4.26 7.53
N PRO A 32 -5.30 -3.10 7.70
CA PRO A 32 -5.92 -2.72 8.98
C PRO A 32 -7.02 -3.70 9.43
N ASP A 33 -7.64 -4.44 8.50
CA ASP A 33 -8.66 -5.44 8.84
C ASP A 33 -8.07 -6.76 9.37
N VAL A 34 -6.80 -7.08 9.08
CA VAL A 34 -6.17 -8.35 9.52
C VAL A 34 -5.12 -8.13 10.60
N ASN A 35 -4.58 -6.92 10.69
CA ASN A 35 -3.59 -6.52 11.67
C ASN A 35 -4.13 -5.33 12.49
N PRO A 36 -4.57 -5.56 13.73
CA PRO A 36 -5.13 -4.51 14.60
C PRO A 36 -4.05 -3.65 15.26
N ASP A 37 -2.77 -3.85 14.92
CA ASP A 37 -1.67 -3.04 15.45
C ASP A 37 -1.82 -1.58 14.98
N PRO A 38 -1.75 -0.58 15.89
CA PRO A 38 -1.80 0.83 15.51
C PRO A 38 -0.75 1.22 14.47
N ASP A 39 0.41 0.54 14.45
CA ASP A 39 1.51 0.83 13.53
C ASP A 39 1.29 0.20 12.15
N ALA A 40 0.32 -0.73 12.01
CA ALA A 40 0.04 -1.41 10.74
C ALA A 40 -0.44 -0.43 9.67
N SER A 41 -1.22 0.59 10.06
CA SER A 41 -1.70 1.62 9.14
C SER A 41 -0.55 2.44 8.57
N GLU A 42 0.40 2.87 9.42
CA GLU A 42 1.56 3.65 8.97
C GLU A 42 2.47 2.82 8.08
N ARG A 43 2.70 1.55 8.43
CA ARG A 43 3.45 0.60 7.60
C ARG A 43 2.78 0.37 6.25
N PHE A 44 1.47 0.19 6.23
CA PHE A 44 0.72 -0.01 4.99
C PHE A 44 0.83 1.19 4.05
N ILE A 45 0.76 2.41 4.60
CA ILE A 45 0.96 3.65 3.85
C ILE A 45 2.36 3.69 3.23
N ALA A 46 3.40 3.38 4.01
CA ALA A 46 4.78 3.35 3.51
C ALA A 46 4.96 2.30 2.40
N ILE A 47 4.40 1.10 2.58
CA ILE A 47 4.40 0.02 1.58
C ILE A 47 3.74 0.46 0.28
N HIS A 48 2.59 1.14 0.37
CA HIS A 48 1.86 1.62 -0.80
C HIS A 48 2.64 2.69 -1.57
N GLN A 49 3.23 3.66 -0.86
CA GLN A 49 4.07 4.69 -1.46
C GLN A 49 5.30 4.11 -2.17
N ALA A 50 5.98 3.16 -1.53
CA ALA A 50 7.12 2.47 -2.13
C ALA A 50 6.71 1.72 -3.40
N TYR A 51 5.54 1.08 -3.41
CA TYR A 51 5.01 0.40 -4.59
C TYR A 51 4.74 1.38 -5.75
N GLU A 52 4.07 2.51 -5.51
CA GLU A 52 3.76 3.50 -6.55
C GLU A 52 5.04 4.04 -7.22
N VAL A 53 6.08 4.28 -6.43
CA VAL A 53 7.38 4.76 -6.94
C VAL A 53 8.09 3.69 -7.78
N LEU A 54 8.05 2.43 -7.34
CA LEU A 54 8.85 1.36 -7.96
C LEU A 54 8.17 0.67 -9.15
N ILE A 55 6.83 0.72 -9.23
CA ILE A 55 6.10 0.06 -10.32
C ILE A 55 6.11 0.85 -11.62
N ASP A 56 6.15 2.18 -11.55
CA ASP A 56 6.28 3.05 -12.72
C ASP A 56 7.76 3.20 -13.10
N PRO A 57 8.19 2.74 -14.29
CA PRO A 57 9.58 2.89 -14.74
C PRO A 57 10.10 4.33 -14.73
N GLU A 58 9.24 5.31 -15.02
CA GLU A 58 9.64 6.72 -15.04
C GLU A 58 9.82 7.29 -13.63
N ALA A 59 8.87 7.01 -12.73
CA ALA A 59 9.02 7.34 -11.31
C ALA A 59 10.24 6.65 -10.67
N ARG A 60 10.48 5.37 -10.97
CA ARG A 60 11.63 4.62 -10.48
C ARG A 60 12.95 5.22 -10.94
N ALA A 61 13.06 5.57 -12.22
CA ALA A 61 14.27 6.20 -12.75
C ALA A 61 14.57 7.55 -12.07
N ARG A 62 13.54 8.37 -11.82
CA ARG A 62 13.68 9.64 -11.09
C ARG A 62 14.08 9.41 -9.64
N TYR A 63 13.48 8.41 -8.98
CA TYR A 63 13.82 8.01 -7.62
C TYR A 63 15.28 7.56 -7.52
N ASP A 64 15.73 6.68 -8.40
CA ASP A 64 17.10 6.19 -8.45
C ASP A 64 18.11 7.32 -8.71
N LEU A 65 17.77 8.27 -9.58
CA LEU A 65 18.57 9.47 -9.80
C LEU A 65 18.68 10.30 -8.52
N SER A 66 17.57 10.52 -7.81
CA SER A 66 17.54 11.26 -6.55
C SER A 66 18.41 10.59 -5.47
N LEU A 67 18.43 9.25 -5.40
CA LEU A 67 19.27 8.50 -4.47
C LEU A 67 20.76 8.71 -4.78
N ARG A 68 21.14 8.73 -6.06
CA ARG A 68 22.53 9.00 -6.48
C ARG A 68 22.98 10.42 -6.12
N HIS A 69 22.12 11.42 -6.32
CA HIS A 69 22.41 12.80 -5.92
C HIS A 69 22.59 12.96 -4.41
N GLN A 70 21.75 12.28 -3.62
CA GLN A 70 21.87 12.25 -2.16
C GLN A 70 23.17 11.57 -1.70
N ALA A 71 23.54 10.45 -2.33
CA ALA A 71 24.80 9.75 -2.05
C ALA A 71 26.05 10.58 -2.42
N ALA A 72 25.94 11.46 -3.42
CA ALA A 72 27.01 12.33 -3.87
C ALA A 72 27.22 13.59 -3.00
N GLY A 73 26.52 13.74 -1.87
CA GLY A 73 26.69 14.86 -0.95
C GLY A 73 26.13 16.20 -1.46
N ALA A 74 25.38 16.18 -2.58
CA ALA A 74 24.65 17.35 -3.05
C ALA A 74 23.40 17.53 -2.17
N GLY A 75 23.53 18.34 -1.13
CA GLY A 75 22.47 18.65 -0.16
C GLY A 75 21.24 19.30 -0.79
N GLY A 76 20.36 18.49 -1.36
CA GLY A 76 18.97 18.82 -1.63
C GLY A 76 18.10 18.00 -0.70
N GLN A 77 17.24 18.65 0.09
CA GLN A 77 16.30 18.00 1.00
C GLN A 77 15.55 16.89 0.25
N ALA A 78 15.73 15.65 0.71
CA ALA A 78 15.13 14.46 0.14
C ALA A 78 13.60 14.49 0.34
N ALA A 79 12.90 15.17 -0.57
CA ALA A 79 11.47 15.00 -0.76
C ALA A 79 11.24 13.71 -1.56
N TRP A 80 11.50 12.56 -0.93
CA TRP A 80 11.05 11.26 -1.45
C TRP A 80 9.53 11.06 -1.27
N ALA A 81 8.83 12.07 -0.73
CA ALA A 81 7.39 12.15 -0.80
C ALA A 81 7.01 12.47 -2.26
N PRO A 82 6.37 11.53 -2.99
CA PRO A 82 5.71 11.92 -4.23
C PRO A 82 4.78 13.10 -3.91
N GLY A 83 4.57 14.01 -4.88
CA GLY A 83 3.64 15.14 -4.76
C GLY A 83 2.19 14.76 -4.39
N PHE A 84 1.92 13.46 -4.23
CA PHE A 84 0.77 12.90 -3.54
C PHE A 84 1.08 12.68 -2.04
N THR A 85 1.02 13.75 -1.25
CA THR A 85 0.89 13.57 0.21
C THR A 85 -0.61 13.51 0.52
N TRP A 86 -1.11 12.36 0.97
CA TRP A 86 -2.49 12.26 1.47
C TRP A 86 -2.74 13.23 2.65
N ARG A 87 -1.68 13.71 3.31
CA ARG A 87 -1.71 14.77 4.32
C ARG A 87 -1.94 16.18 3.74
N ALA A 88 -1.60 16.46 2.47
CA ALA A 88 -1.97 17.71 1.79
C ALA A 88 -3.33 17.66 1.09
N GLN A 89 -3.91 16.46 0.91
CA GLN A 89 -5.28 16.26 0.43
C GLN A 89 -6.22 15.87 1.58
N ALA A 90 -6.06 16.47 2.77
CA ALA A 90 -7.10 16.41 3.79
C ALA A 90 -8.01 17.64 3.59
N PRO A 91 -9.27 17.49 3.13
CA PRO A 91 -10.22 18.57 3.32
C PRO A 91 -10.51 18.68 4.82
N GLY A 92 -10.20 19.84 5.39
CA GLY A 92 -10.71 20.24 6.69
C GLY A 92 -9.74 20.10 7.86
N SER A 93 -8.85 21.08 8.00
CA SER A 93 -8.78 21.74 9.31
C SER A 93 -10.08 22.52 9.49
N GLU A 94 -11.13 21.89 10.01
CA GLU A 94 -12.18 22.52 10.83
C GLU A 94 -13.36 21.56 11.08
N ALA A 95 -13.57 21.29 12.37
CA ALA A 95 -14.85 21.15 13.03
C ALA A 95 -16.06 20.60 12.24
N GLY A 96 -16.45 19.36 12.56
CA GLY A 96 -17.83 18.91 12.38
C GLY A 96 -17.96 17.46 11.95
N ARG A 97 -18.13 16.55 12.91
CA ARG A 97 -18.73 15.23 12.63
C ARG A 97 -20.12 15.49 12.02
N PRO A 98 -20.47 14.86 10.88
CA PRO A 98 -21.16 13.58 10.95
C PRO A 98 -20.79 12.61 9.81
N GLY A 99 -20.46 11.36 10.14
CA GLY A 99 -20.12 10.39 9.09
C GLY A 99 -19.86 8.95 9.54
N THR A 100 -20.48 8.49 10.63
CA THR A 100 -20.48 7.06 10.99
C THR A 100 -21.16 6.18 9.93
N ILE A 101 -21.81 6.74 8.90
CA ILE A 101 -22.56 5.98 7.89
C ILE A 101 -21.70 5.64 6.65
N ALA A 102 -20.68 6.43 6.30
CA ALA A 102 -19.85 6.16 5.11
C ALA A 102 -18.81 5.04 5.35
N ALA A 103 -18.26 4.95 6.57
CA ALA A 103 -17.37 3.86 6.95
C ALA A 103 -18.09 2.50 6.99
N LEU A 104 -19.38 2.48 7.38
CA LEU A 104 -20.20 1.27 7.44
C LEU A 104 -20.56 0.69 6.05
N ALA A 105 -20.68 1.54 5.03
CA ALA A 105 -21.02 1.10 3.68
C ALA A 105 -19.88 0.35 2.98
N ILE A 106 -18.64 0.80 3.18
CA ILE A 106 -17.44 0.16 2.61
C ILE A 106 -17.15 -1.15 3.34
N TRP A 107 -17.27 -1.16 4.67
CA TRP A 107 -17.10 -2.35 5.51
C TRP A 107 -18.16 -3.43 5.20
N GLY A 108 -19.44 -3.03 5.05
CA GLY A 108 -20.52 -3.93 4.69
C GLY A 108 -20.37 -4.57 3.31
N MET A 109 -19.88 -3.81 2.32
CA MET A 109 -19.68 -4.31 0.96
C MET A 109 -18.51 -5.32 0.87
N MET A 110 -17.45 -5.14 1.66
CA MET A 110 -16.32 -6.07 1.76
C MET A 110 -16.68 -7.37 2.52
N VAL A 111 -17.50 -7.29 3.57
CA VAL A 111 -18.03 -8.46 4.28
C VAL A 111 -18.96 -9.28 3.39
N LEU A 112 -19.83 -8.62 2.63
CA LEU A 112 -20.70 -9.28 1.65
C LEU A 112 -19.89 -9.97 0.55
N LEU A 113 -18.83 -9.32 0.04
CA LEU A 113 -17.92 -9.91 -0.95
C LEU A 113 -17.19 -11.14 -0.41
N MET A 114 -16.71 -11.10 0.84
CA MET A 114 -16.06 -12.23 1.51
C MET A 114 -17.02 -13.42 1.73
N LEU A 115 -18.27 -13.15 2.11
CA LEU A 115 -19.30 -14.19 2.27
C LEU A 115 -19.68 -14.83 0.93
N VAL A 116 -19.83 -14.03 -0.12
CA VAL A 116 -20.13 -14.53 -1.48
C VAL A 116 -18.96 -15.35 -2.03
N LEU A 117 -17.71 -14.88 -1.85
CA LEU A 117 -16.52 -15.61 -2.29
C LEU A 117 -16.34 -16.93 -1.52
N SER A 118 -16.62 -16.94 -0.21
CA SER A 118 -16.58 -18.14 0.63
C SER A 118 -17.67 -19.16 0.24
N LEU A 119 -18.87 -18.71 -0.11
CA LEU A 119 -19.96 -19.57 -0.56
C LEU A 119 -19.67 -20.18 -1.95
N LEU A 120 -19.11 -19.39 -2.87
CA LEU A 120 -18.68 -19.87 -4.19
C LEU A 120 -17.54 -20.89 -4.08
N LEU A 121 -16.58 -20.66 -3.17
CA LEU A 121 -15.50 -21.63 -2.91
C LEU A 121 -16.04 -22.95 -2.34
N ARG A 122 -17.08 -22.91 -1.50
CA ARG A 122 -17.76 -24.11 -0.98
C ARG A 122 -18.54 -24.87 -2.05
N LEU A 123 -19.14 -24.18 -3.02
CA LEU A 123 -19.81 -24.81 -4.16
C LEU A 123 -18.83 -25.48 -5.14
N VAL A 124 -17.66 -24.86 -5.37
CA VAL A 124 -16.63 -25.41 -6.26
C VAL A 124 -15.87 -26.58 -5.63
N ILE A 125 -15.68 -26.58 -4.30
CA ILE A 125 -14.96 -27.65 -3.58
C ILE A 125 -15.91 -28.77 -3.10
N GLY A 126 -17.17 -28.45 -2.78
CA GLY A 126 -18.16 -29.41 -2.27
C GLY A 126 -18.76 -30.37 -3.30
N GLY A 127 -18.50 -30.18 -4.59
CA GLY A 127 -19.03 -31.02 -5.68
C GLY A 127 -18.25 -32.31 -5.99
N ARG A 128 -17.19 -32.65 -5.23
CA ARG A 128 -16.31 -33.80 -5.51
C ARG A 128 -16.24 -34.80 -4.37
N GLN A 129 -17.39 -35.13 -3.79
CA GLN A 129 -17.58 -36.28 -2.90
C GLN A 129 -19.03 -36.78 -3.02
N ARG A 130 -19.44 -37.23 -4.22
CA ARG A 130 -20.44 -38.28 -4.44
C ARG A 130 -20.20 -38.92 -5.80
#